data_AF-A0AAE9WVU3-F1
#
_entry.id   AF-A0AAE9WVU3-F1
#
_cell.length_a   1.000
_cell.length_b   1.000
_cell.length_c   1.000
_cell.angle_alpha   90.00
_cell.angle_beta   90.00
_cell.angle_gamma   90.00
#
_symmetry.space_group_name_H-M   'P 1'
#
loop_
_entity.id
_entity.type
_entity.pdbx_description
1 polymer ?
#
loop_
_entity_poly.entity_id
_entity_poly.type
_entity_poly.pdbx_seq_one_letter_code
_entity_poly.pdbx_strand_id
1 'polypeptide(L)'
;MDSNEVVNNTDAQENSEEVNSKIFPLASPELTNQILDVIQRATVYRQLRRGANEAVKSLHKGISELVVLAADAKPLEIISHIPLVCEDKVLQFEK
;
A
#
# COMPACT_ATOMS: atom_id res chain seq x y z
N MET A 1 -21.66 28.68 -30.22
CA MET A 1 -22.86 28.82 -29.38
C MET A 1 -23.50 27.45 -29.27
N ASP A 2 -23.11 26.49 -28.44
CA ASP A 2 -22.05 26.25 -27.45
C ASP A 2 -21.94 24.70 -27.39
N SER A 3 -20.80 24.08 -27.67
CA SER A 3 -19.77 23.67 -26.71
C SER A 3 -20.31 23.17 -25.36
N ASN A 4 -20.45 21.85 -25.19
CA ASN A 4 -19.63 21.04 -24.29
C ASN A 4 -20.33 19.73 -23.91
N GLU A 5 -19.88 18.66 -24.55
CA GLU A 5 -20.01 17.29 -24.08
C GLU A 5 -19.01 17.13 -22.93
N VAL A 6 -19.52 17.04 -21.70
CA VAL A 6 -18.69 16.78 -20.52
C VAL A 6 -18.24 15.32 -20.60
N VAL A 7 -17.10 15.12 -21.26
CA VAL A 7 -16.24 13.96 -21.15
C VAL A 7 -15.79 13.83 -19.70
N ASN A 8 -16.61 13.15 -18.90
CA ASN A 8 -16.17 12.63 -17.61
C ASN A 8 -15.31 11.40 -17.92
N ASN A 9 -14.01 11.63 -17.91
CA ASN A 9 -12.94 10.65 -18.00
C ASN A 9 -13.27 9.45 -17.12
N THR A 10 -13.82 8.44 -17.79
CA THR A 10 -13.79 7.08 -17.30
C THR A 10 -12.42 6.56 -17.72
N ASP A 11 -11.37 7.07 -17.08
CA ASP A 11 -10.07 6.40 -17.12
C ASP A 11 -10.13 5.19 -16.17
N ALA A 12 -11.07 4.31 -16.48
CA ALA A 12 -10.88 2.89 -16.31
C ALA A 12 -9.84 2.47 -17.36
N GLN A 13 -8.59 2.86 -17.16
CA GLN A 13 -7.49 2.20 -17.82
C GLN A 13 -7.41 0.80 -17.22
N GLU A 14 -8.04 -0.15 -17.92
CA GLU A 14 -7.65 -1.55 -17.92
C GLU A 14 -6.15 -1.63 -18.22
N ASN A 15 -5.32 -1.64 -17.19
CA ASN A 15 -4.01 -2.23 -17.28
C ASN A 15 -4.08 -3.54 -16.50
N SER A 16 -4.56 -4.57 -17.19
CA SER A 16 -4.40 -5.96 -16.80
C SER A 16 -2.91 -6.33 -16.86
N GLU A 17 -2.09 -5.73 -16.00
CA GLU A 17 -0.88 -6.39 -15.56
C GLU A 17 -1.36 -7.47 -14.62
N GLU A 18 -1.24 -8.72 -15.07
CA GLU A 18 -1.36 -9.95 -14.29
C GLU A 18 -1.42 -9.65 -12.80
N VAL A 19 -2.65 -9.61 -12.23
CA VAL A 19 -2.81 -9.42 -10.79
C VAL A 19 -2.09 -10.61 -10.18
N ASN A 20 -0.84 -10.36 -9.79
CA ASN A 20 0.11 -11.42 -9.52
C ASN A 20 -0.50 -12.18 -8.35
N SER A 21 -0.81 -13.47 -8.51
CA SER A 21 -1.53 -14.27 -7.49
C SER A 21 -0.84 -14.32 -6.12
N LYS A 22 0.33 -13.70 -5.99
CA LYS A 22 1.12 -13.47 -4.78
C LYS A 22 0.69 -12.24 -3.97
N ILE A 23 -0.15 -11.36 -4.52
CA ILE A 23 -0.56 -10.11 -3.86
C ILE A 23 -1.90 -10.35 -3.17
N PHE A 24 -1.82 -10.69 -1.89
CA PHE A 24 -2.98 -10.86 -1.02
C PHE A 24 -2.66 -10.24 0.34
N PRO A 25 -3.60 -9.52 0.99
CA PRO A 25 -4.94 -9.12 0.54
C PRO A 25 -4.93 -7.81 -0.27
N LEU A 26 -5.84 -7.69 -1.25
CA LEU A 26 -6.08 -6.44 -1.99
C LEU A 26 -7.24 -5.66 -1.35
N ALA A 27 -7.04 -4.38 -1.08
CA ALA A 27 -8.06 -3.50 -0.51
C ALA A 27 -9.15 -3.16 -1.54
N SER A 28 -10.41 -3.08 -1.10
CA SER A 28 -11.49 -2.54 -1.95
C SER A 28 -11.23 -1.06 -2.25
N PRO A 29 -11.79 -0.50 -3.34
CA PRO A 29 -11.58 0.90 -3.70
C PRO A 29 -11.95 1.89 -2.57
N GLU A 30 -13.02 1.60 -1.83
CA GLU A 30 -13.45 2.40 -0.68
C GLU A 30 -12.42 2.38 0.46
N LEU A 31 -11.88 1.20 0.77
CA LEU A 31 -10.87 1.03 1.81
C LEU A 31 -9.54 1.67 1.41
N THR A 32 -9.16 1.58 0.13
CA THR A 32 -7.97 2.24 -0.41
C THR A 32 -8.02 3.75 -0.19
N ASN A 33 -9.16 4.39 -0.46
CA ASN A 33 -9.32 5.83 -0.19
C ASN A 33 -9.17 6.16 1.29
N GLN A 34 -9.77 5.38 2.18
CA GLN A 34 -9.62 5.57 3.63
C GLN A 34 -8.17 5.41 4.10
N ILE A 35 -7.45 4.42 3.57
CA ILE A 35 -6.02 4.21 3.87
C ILE A 35 -5.19 5.40 3.39
N LEU A 36 -5.45 5.91 2.19
CA LEU A 36 -4.76 7.08 1.64
C LEU A 36 -5.00 8.34 2.50
N ASP A 37 -6.22 8.56 2.98
CA ASP A 37 -6.56 9.67 3.88
C ASP A 37 -5.81 9.59 5.22
N VAL A 38 -5.64 8.38 5.77
CA VAL A 38 -4.85 8.15 6.98
C VAL A 38 -3.36 8.41 6.71
N ILE A 39 -2.82 7.91 5.60
CA ILE A 39 -1.42 8.13 5.19
C ILE A 39 -1.13 9.62 5.00
N GLN A 40 -2.06 10.36 4.40
CA GLN A 40 -1.92 11.79 4.20
C GLN A 40 -1.84 12.53 5.54
N ARG A 41 -2.70 12.19 6.50
CA ARG A 41 -2.64 12.72 7.87
C ARG A 41 -1.34 12.34 8.58
N ALA A 42 -0.94 11.07 8.53
CA ALA A 42 0.30 10.58 9.14
C ALA A 42 1.57 11.25 8.56
N THR A 43 1.52 11.66 7.30
CA THR A 43 2.58 12.45 6.65
C THR A 43 2.73 13.82 7.31
N VAL A 44 1.62 14.50 7.62
CA VAL A 44 1.63 15.80 8.31
C VAL A 44 2.27 15.69 9.70
N TYR A 45 1.97 14.62 10.43
CA TYR A 45 2.54 14.33 11.75
C TYR A 45 3.96 13.74 11.70
N ARG A 46 4.56 13.55 10.52
CA ARG A 46 5.90 12.94 10.32
C ARG A 46 6.06 11.56 10.96
N GLN A 47 4.97 10.82 11.09
CA GLN A 47 4.96 9.46 11.65
C GLN A 47 5.18 8.38 10.59
N LEU A 48 5.11 8.75 9.31
CA LEU A 48 5.28 7.84 8.19
C LEU A 48 6.77 7.57 7.88
N ARG A 49 7.11 6.29 7.68
CA ARG A 49 8.39 5.84 7.10
C ARG A 49 8.13 5.38 5.67
N ARG A 50 9.03 5.70 4.73
CA ARG A 50 8.78 5.49 3.30
C ARG A 50 9.89 4.63 2.70
N GLY A 51 9.48 3.61 1.94
CA GLY A 51 10.38 2.70 1.23
C GLY A 51 10.63 1.39 1.96
N ALA A 52 11.02 0.37 1.19
CA ALA A 52 11.16 -1.00 1.67
C ALA A 52 12.20 -1.15 2.80
N ASN A 53 13.38 -0.53 2.65
CA ASN A 53 14.45 -0.62 3.65
C ASN A 53 14.05 0.02 4.98
N GLU A 54 13.31 1.13 4.94
CA GLU A 54 12.82 1.78 6.15
C GLU A 54 11.72 0.97 6.82
N ALA A 55 10.81 0.39 6.04
CA ALA A 55 9.74 -0.47 6.53
C ALA A 55 10.30 -1.69 7.26
N VAL A 56 11.28 -2.39 6.69
CA VAL A 56 11.94 -3.53 7.36
C VAL A 56 12.65 -3.09 8.64
N LYS A 57 13.29 -1.92 8.63
CA LYS A 57 13.97 -1.38 9.82
C LYS A 57 12.98 -0.99 10.91
N SER A 58 11.81 -0.43 10.59
CA SER A 58 10.77 -0.10 11.58
C SER A 58 10.08 -1.36 12.12
N LEU A 59 9.90 -2.37 11.28
CA LEU A 59 9.40 -3.69 11.68
C LEU A 59 10.36 -4.40 12.64
N HIS A 60 11.66 -4.43 12.35
CA HIS A 60 12.67 -5.03 13.25
C HIS A 60 12.76 -4.31 14.60
N LYS A 61 12.46 -3.01 14.63
CA LYS A 61 12.42 -2.22 15.87
C LYS A 61 11.10 -2.33 16.64
N GLY A 62 10.07 -2.95 16.07
CA GLY A 62 8.75 -3.07 16.70
C GLY A 62 8.00 -1.74 16.83
N ILE A 63 8.33 -0.73 16.01
CA ILE A 63 7.66 0.59 16.02
C ILE A 63 6.53 0.65 14.99
N SER A 64 6.57 -0.23 13.99
CA SER A 64 5.60 -0.25 12.88
C SER A 64 4.36 -1.04 13.27
N GLU A 65 3.21 -0.39 13.33
CA GLU A 65 1.91 -1.02 13.59
C GLU A 65 1.16 -1.38 12.30
N LEU A 66 1.39 -0.60 11.23
CA LEU A 66 0.75 -0.75 9.94
C LEU A 66 1.80 -0.68 8.83
N VAL A 67 1.70 -1.57 7.84
CA VAL A 67 2.50 -1.57 6.63
C VAL A 67 1.56 -1.61 5.43
N VAL A 68 1.72 -0.64 4.52
CA VAL A 68 0.94 -0.57 3.28
C VAL A 68 1.88 -0.88 2.12
N LEU A 69 1.51 -1.87 1.31
CA LEU A 69 2.28 -2.31 0.15
C LEU A 69 1.54 -1.93 -1.12
N ALA A 70 2.29 -1.44 -2.11
CA ALA A 70 1.75 -1.16 -3.44
C ALA A 70 1.75 -2.44 -4.27
N ALA A 71 0.61 -2.77 -4.88
CA ALA A 71 0.44 -3.97 -5.70
C ALA A 71 1.15 -3.87 -7.06
N ASP A 72 1.37 -2.66 -7.55
CA ASP A 72 1.98 -2.33 -8.85
C ASP A 72 3.49 -2.06 -8.76
N ALA A 73 4.12 -2.38 -7.61
CA ALA A 73 5.55 -2.15 -7.42
C ALA A 73 6.39 -2.99 -8.38
N LYS A 74 7.21 -2.32 -9.20
CA LYS A 74 8.22 -2.95 -10.06
C LYS A 74 9.62 -2.61 -9.52
N PRO A 75 10.49 -3.60 -9.19
CA PRO A 75 10.30 -5.06 -9.19
C PRO A 75 9.63 -5.62 -7.91
N LEU A 76 8.82 -6.67 -8.05
CA LEU A 76 8.05 -7.28 -6.95
C LEU A 76 8.92 -8.00 -5.90
N GLU A 77 10.14 -8.39 -6.28
CA GLU A 77 11.10 -9.05 -5.40
C GLU A 77 11.43 -8.20 -4.15
N ILE A 78 11.37 -6.88 -4.28
CA ILE A 78 11.64 -5.94 -3.18
C ILE A 78 10.55 -6.01 -2.12
N ILE A 79 9.29 -6.25 -2.50
CA ILE A 79 8.19 -6.30 -1.51
C ILE A 79 7.92 -7.73 -1.02
N SER A 80 8.34 -8.76 -1.76
CA SER A 80 8.01 -10.16 -1.46
C SER A 80 8.50 -10.66 -0.10
N HIS A 81 9.56 -10.08 0.47
CA HIS A 81 10.08 -10.48 1.78
C HIS A 81 9.39 -9.75 2.95
N ILE A 82 8.73 -8.63 2.70
CA ILE A 82 8.13 -7.80 3.75
C ILE A 82 6.97 -8.52 4.45
N PRO A 83 6.00 -9.16 3.74
CA PRO A 83 4.94 -9.92 4.39
C PRO A 83 5.44 -11.02 5.32
N LEU A 84 6.50 -11.75 4.92
CA LEU A 84 7.10 -12.80 5.74
C LEU A 84 7.68 -12.25 7.05
N VAL A 85 8.41 -11.12 6.97
CA VAL A 85 8.96 -10.44 8.15
C VAL A 85 7.86 -9.88 9.05
N CYS A 86 6.73 -9.45 8.47
CA CYS A 86 5.56 -9.02 9.23
C CYS A 86 4.94 -10.18 10.01
N GLU A 87 4.74 -11.36 9.40
CA GLU A 87 4.18 -12.53 10.07
C GLU A 87 5.03 -12.98 11.27
N ASP A 88 6.34 -13.07 11.09
CA ASP A 88 7.30 -13.45 12.14
C ASP A 88 7.27 -12.51 13.36
N LYS A 89 6.91 -11.24 13.16
CA LYS A 89 6.91 -10.20 14.21
C LYS A 89 5.55 -9.95 14.82
N VAL A 90 4.46 -10.03 14.05
CA VAL A 90 3.10 -9.93 14.58
C VAL A 90 2.82 -11.10 15.54
N LEU A 91 3.29 -12.30 15.23
CA LEU A 91 3.19 -13.47 16.12
C LEU A 91 4.02 -13.35 17.41
N GLN A 92 4.94 -12.38 17.51
CA GLN A 92 5.68 -12.12 18.76
C GLN A 92 4.89 -11.29 19.78
N PHE A 93 3.78 -10.66 19.39
CA PHE A 93 2.95 -9.84 20.30
C PHE A 93 1.83 -10.62 21.00
N GLU A 94 1.72 -11.94 20.80
CA GLU A 94 0.74 -12.79 21.50
C GLU A 94 1.31 -13.46 22.77
N LYS A 95 2.15 -12.75 23.54
CA LYS A 95 2.58 -13.20 24.88
C LYS A 95 2.63 -12.08 25.90
#